data_AF-A0A1Y3QQM6-F1
#
_entry.id   AF-A0A1Y3QQM6-F1
#
_cell.length_a   1.000
_cell.length_b   1.000
_cell.length_c   1.000
_cell.angle_alpha   90.00
_cell.angle_beta   90.00
_cell.angle_gamma   90.00
#
_symmetry.space_group_name_H-M   'P 1'
#
loop_
_entity.id
_entity.type
_entity.pdbx_description
1 polymer ?
#
loop_
_entity_poly.entity_id
_entity_poly.type
_entity_poly.pdbx_seq_one_letter_code
_entity_poly.pdbx_strand_id
1 'polypeptide(L)'
;MLIVAASALLALAAGNDGVLYEGETLRSWRWQTETEFPDQYFALLMTPADLRLARLALPEAVWSSHGDELARWVEDPDAAAVVAYLGEAPTGGYGIRIRQVRVDRGIRPVVTVVVDRRSPGPGEFVTMVITYPVDIVPIPQDGLPQGTFTVRFVDGQGRVLSEQRVAAPLRDSASQTPSRSLGRDSRPGAASGVDVEPEGLLRVTGYGEVTAAPDRATVTFAAVGRAETAQEAQQEMNVQLNGVLRALEAFGLPEGAVRTRQFALNPQYRYESGQSYIVGYEARTQLEVRLDQLERLGELVQTLVNNGITEVNRIEYGLQDVRAAQAAALREAANDARWRAETLAEALGQRLVGIAEIHDQSQGAAQPVPLTAMRAALAAEDASAPEFPPNELTVRAQVLVVFQTASK
;
A
#
# COMPACT_ATOMS: atom_id res chain seq x y z
N MET A 1 -5.86 13.45 -11.96
CA MET A 1 -5.18 14.51 -12.73
C MET A 1 -3.80 14.67 -12.11
N LEU A 2 -2.79 14.06 -12.74
CA LEU A 2 -1.39 14.26 -12.36
C LEU A 2 -1.08 15.76 -12.48
N ILE A 3 -0.59 16.36 -11.41
CA ILE A 3 0.18 17.61 -11.52
C ILE A 3 1.64 17.18 -11.49
N VAL A 4 2.22 17.24 -12.68
CA VAL A 4 3.63 17.00 -12.98
C VAL A 4 4.50 18.03 -12.27
N ALA A 5 5.64 17.54 -11.78
CA ALA A 5 6.88 18.21 -11.39
C ALA A 5 6.92 19.74 -11.54
N ALA A 6 7.03 20.45 -10.42
CA ALA A 6 7.61 21.77 -10.39
C ALA A 6 9.10 21.65 -10.04
N SER A 7 9.95 21.74 -11.05
CA SER A 7 11.38 21.97 -10.88
C SER A 7 11.60 23.21 -10.01
N ALA A 8 11.96 23.03 -8.74
CA ALA A 8 12.38 24.13 -7.89
C ALA A 8 13.82 24.51 -8.28
N LEU A 9 13.93 25.64 -8.99
CA LEU A 9 15.19 26.31 -9.24
C LEU A 9 15.88 26.59 -7.89
N LEU A 10 17.14 26.18 -7.78
CA LEU A 10 18.03 26.59 -6.69
C LEU A 10 18.28 28.11 -6.81
N ALA A 11 17.40 28.92 -6.23
CA ALA A 11 17.58 30.36 -6.16
C ALA A 11 18.44 30.69 -4.93
N LEU A 12 19.76 30.73 -5.13
CA LEU A 12 20.64 31.55 -4.28
C LEU A 12 20.18 33.01 -4.41
N ALA A 13 19.46 33.51 -3.42
CA ALA A 13 19.30 34.93 -3.20
C ALA A 13 19.21 35.20 -1.69
N ALA A 14 20.36 35.57 -1.13
CA ALA A 14 20.47 36.17 0.19
C ALA A 14 19.57 37.42 0.27
N GLY A 15 18.71 37.49 1.29
CA GLY A 15 17.95 38.69 1.61
C GLY A 15 16.48 38.46 1.96
N ASN A 16 16.16 37.55 2.88
CA ASN A 16 14.91 37.65 3.63
C ASN A 16 15.00 36.91 4.98
N ASP A 17 14.44 37.52 6.02
CA ASP A 17 14.52 37.16 7.44
C ASP A 17 14.29 35.66 7.77
N GLY A 18 15.37 34.87 7.76
CA GLY A 18 15.36 33.48 8.22
C GLY A 18 14.51 32.50 7.40
N VAL A 19 14.00 32.89 6.23
CA VAL A 19 13.17 32.02 5.38
C VAL A 19 14.07 31.15 4.50
N LEU A 20 13.95 29.82 4.62
CA LEU A 20 14.72 28.83 3.85
C LEU A 20 13.96 28.32 2.62
N TYR A 21 12.63 28.42 2.63
CA TYR A 21 11.77 28.00 1.54
C TYR A 21 10.50 28.83 1.55
N GLU A 22 10.03 29.23 0.38
CA GLU A 22 8.74 29.89 0.17
C GLU A 22 8.08 29.28 -1.08
N GLY A 23 6.92 28.67 -0.88
CA GLY A 23 6.16 27.95 -1.89
C GLY A 23 4.83 28.63 -2.18
N GLU A 24 4.14 28.14 -3.22
CA GLU A 24 2.81 28.63 -3.55
C GLU A 24 1.78 28.22 -2.49
N THR A 25 0.86 29.13 -2.21
CA THR A 25 -0.30 28.84 -1.37
C THR A 25 -1.29 27.96 -2.12
N LEU A 26 -1.94 27.02 -1.41
CA LEU A 26 -3.11 26.35 -1.97
C LEU A 26 -4.27 27.37 -2.02
N ARG A 27 -4.45 28.03 -3.17
CA ARG A 27 -5.41 29.13 -3.38
C ARG A 27 -6.89 28.70 -3.54
N SER A 28 -7.26 27.50 -3.11
CA SER A 28 -8.63 26.99 -3.18
C SER A 28 -9.10 26.46 -1.83
N TRP A 29 -10.33 25.95 -1.77
CA TRP A 29 -11.16 25.70 -0.58
C TRP A 29 -10.38 25.23 0.68
N ARG A 30 -10.75 25.80 1.85
CA ARG A 30 -10.01 25.74 3.11
C ARG A 30 -10.22 24.43 3.87
N TRP A 31 -9.19 23.92 4.55
CA TRP A 31 -9.32 22.83 5.53
C TRP A 31 -10.47 23.08 6.52
N GLN A 32 -11.50 22.23 6.51
CA GLN A 32 -12.71 22.39 7.33
C GLN A 32 -13.01 21.18 8.24
N THR A 33 -12.22 20.11 8.17
CA THR A 33 -12.42 18.93 8.99
C THR A 33 -11.59 19.02 10.27
N GLU A 34 -12.20 18.76 11.43
CA GLU A 34 -11.47 18.46 12.68
C GLU A 34 -10.74 17.10 12.59
N THR A 35 -11.02 16.32 11.55
CA THR A 35 -10.42 15.01 11.28
C THR A 35 -8.91 15.13 11.06
N GLU A 36 -8.13 14.74 12.05
CA GLU A 36 -6.72 14.41 11.87
C GLU A 36 -6.63 12.98 11.35
N PHE A 37 -5.82 12.77 10.31
CA PHE A 37 -5.56 11.43 9.80
C PHE A 37 -4.56 10.75 10.73
N PRO A 38 -4.82 9.49 11.14
CA PRO A 38 -4.02 8.81 12.16
C PRO A 38 -2.59 8.48 11.70
N ASP A 39 -2.35 8.48 10.40
CA ASP A 39 -1.07 8.15 9.76
C ASP A 39 -0.31 9.39 9.25
N GLN A 40 -0.65 10.59 9.74
CA GLN A 40 0.09 11.81 9.42
C GLN A 40 1.58 11.68 9.74
N TYR A 41 2.42 12.18 8.82
CA TYR A 41 3.86 12.17 9.00
C TYR A 41 4.46 13.52 8.62
N PHE A 42 5.10 14.15 9.59
CA PHE A 42 5.79 15.42 9.44
C PHE A 42 7.22 15.27 9.93
N ALA A 43 8.19 15.52 9.07
CA ALA A 43 9.59 15.32 9.43
C ALA A 43 10.54 16.27 8.70
N LEU A 44 11.70 16.48 9.31
CA LEU A 44 12.87 17.12 8.71
C LEU A 44 13.93 16.04 8.64
N LEU A 45 14.33 15.65 7.44
CA LEU A 45 15.31 14.61 7.19
C LEU A 45 16.66 15.24 6.88
N MET A 46 17.67 14.93 7.68
CA MET A 46 19.03 15.48 7.53
C MET A 46 20.11 14.39 7.50
N THR A 47 19.74 13.16 7.87
CA THR A 47 20.68 12.06 8.01
C THR A 47 20.12 10.75 7.42
N PRO A 48 20.99 9.79 7.06
CA PRO A 48 20.55 8.46 6.66
C PRO A 48 19.71 7.71 7.71
N ALA A 49 19.79 8.09 8.99
CA ALA A 49 18.92 7.55 10.03
C ALA A 49 17.48 8.08 9.87
N ASP A 50 17.32 9.38 9.58
CA ASP A 50 16.01 9.99 9.33
C ASP A 50 15.35 9.41 8.09
N LEU A 51 16.13 9.14 7.04
CA LEU A 51 15.64 8.49 5.82
C LEU A 51 15.10 7.08 6.09
N ARG A 52 15.77 6.29 6.96
CA ARG A 52 15.27 4.96 7.36
C ARG A 52 13.99 5.05 8.17
N LEU A 53 13.84 6.05 9.04
CA LEU A 53 12.60 6.29 9.77
C LEU A 53 11.47 6.71 8.82
N ALA A 54 11.76 7.56 7.84
CA ALA A 54 10.80 7.94 6.81
C ALA A 54 10.34 6.74 5.97
N ARG A 55 11.24 5.79 5.65
CA ARG A 55 10.87 4.55 4.94
C ARG A 55 9.86 3.71 5.70
N LEU A 56 9.96 3.67 7.02
CA LEU A 56 9.06 2.90 7.89
C LEU A 56 7.72 3.60 8.10
N ALA A 57 7.71 4.93 8.10
CA ALA A 57 6.52 5.73 8.38
C ALA A 57 5.66 6.02 7.13
N LEU A 58 6.27 6.15 5.96
CA LEU A 58 5.56 6.49 4.72
C LEU A 58 5.00 5.23 4.03
N PRO A 59 3.75 5.27 3.52
CA PRO A 59 3.17 4.18 2.73
C PRO A 59 4.01 3.83 1.50
N GLU A 60 3.92 2.59 1.02
CA GLU A 60 4.62 2.14 -0.18
C GLU A 60 4.30 2.99 -1.42
N ALA A 61 3.05 3.43 -1.56
CA ALA A 61 2.64 4.31 -2.65
C ALA A 61 3.43 5.64 -2.65
N VAL A 62 3.64 6.26 -1.48
CA VAL A 62 4.43 7.49 -1.34
C VAL A 62 5.90 7.20 -1.63
N TRP A 63 6.43 6.14 -1.03
CA TRP A 63 7.84 5.78 -1.15
C TRP A 63 8.25 5.42 -2.58
N SER A 64 7.41 4.66 -3.29
CA SER A 64 7.67 4.29 -4.70
C SER A 64 7.79 5.49 -5.64
N SER A 65 7.15 6.61 -5.29
CA SER A 65 7.13 7.82 -6.10
C SER A 65 8.21 8.84 -5.70
N HIS A 66 8.61 8.88 -4.43
CA HIS A 66 9.50 9.94 -3.90
C HIS A 66 10.77 9.44 -3.19
N GLY A 67 10.90 8.13 -2.96
CA GLY A 67 11.99 7.55 -2.17
C GLY A 67 13.38 7.82 -2.74
N ASP A 68 13.53 7.73 -4.06
CA ASP A 68 14.82 7.99 -4.73
C ASP A 68 15.23 9.46 -4.63
N GLU A 69 14.28 10.38 -4.74
CA GLU A 69 14.54 11.82 -4.62
C GLU A 69 14.86 12.22 -3.18
N LEU A 70 14.14 11.66 -2.20
CA LEU A 70 14.44 11.81 -0.78
C LEU A 70 15.83 11.29 -0.43
N ALA A 71 16.21 10.12 -0.95
CA ALA A 71 17.54 9.56 -0.74
C ALA A 71 18.62 10.50 -1.29
N ARG A 72 18.44 10.98 -2.52
CA ARG A 72 19.37 11.92 -3.16
C ARG A 72 19.55 13.22 -2.38
N TRP A 73 18.48 13.79 -1.81
CA TRP A 73 18.59 15.01 -1.00
C TRP A 73 19.20 14.79 0.37
N VAL A 74 18.95 13.64 1.01
CA VAL A 74 19.53 13.34 2.33
C VAL A 74 21.00 12.90 2.24
N GLU A 75 21.43 12.37 1.10
CA GLU A 75 22.84 12.05 0.81
C GLU A 75 23.68 13.29 0.47
N ASP A 76 23.05 14.37 0.00
CA ASP A 76 23.73 15.64 -0.27
C ASP A 76 24.03 16.38 1.05
N PRO A 77 25.31 16.64 1.39
CA PRO A 77 25.71 17.27 2.66
C PRO A 77 25.25 18.73 2.81
N ASP A 78 24.74 19.36 1.75
CA ASP A 78 24.24 20.72 1.75
C ASP A 78 22.70 20.81 1.65
N ALA A 79 22.01 19.66 1.58
CA ALA A 79 20.56 19.62 1.50
C ALA A 79 19.94 18.87 2.70
N ALA A 80 18.75 19.29 3.07
CA ALA A 80 17.84 18.55 3.93
C ALA A 80 16.47 18.48 3.26
N ALA A 81 15.64 17.51 3.63
CA ALA A 81 14.29 17.37 3.08
C ALA A 81 13.25 17.61 4.16
N VAL A 82 12.26 18.46 3.87
CA VAL A 82 11.07 18.61 4.71
C VAL A 82 9.95 17.79 4.09
N VAL A 83 9.37 16.89 4.88
CA VAL A 83 8.26 16.02 4.47
C VAL A 83 7.00 16.43 5.22
N ALA A 84 5.93 16.70 4.48
CA ALA A 84 4.59 16.88 5.01
C ALA A 84 3.63 15.90 4.32
N TYR A 85 3.26 14.84 5.03
CA TYR A 85 2.31 13.83 4.58
C TYR A 85 1.00 13.97 5.36
N LEU A 86 -0.11 14.13 4.65
CA LEU A 86 -1.42 14.40 5.23
C LEU A 86 -2.06 13.16 5.85
N GLY A 87 -1.63 11.96 5.48
CA GLY A 87 -2.30 10.71 5.81
C GLY A 87 -3.13 10.14 4.65
N GLU A 88 -3.66 8.94 4.84
CA GLU A 88 -4.46 8.22 3.85
C GLU A 88 -5.81 8.91 3.67
N ALA A 89 -5.98 9.57 2.52
CA ALA A 89 -7.18 10.33 2.21
C ALA A 89 -8.22 9.42 1.51
N PRO A 90 -9.49 9.40 1.96
CA PRO A 90 -10.50 8.47 1.46
C PRO A 90 -10.93 8.72 0.02
N THR A 91 -10.70 9.93 -0.49
CA THR A 91 -11.00 10.35 -1.87
C THR A 91 -9.88 11.23 -2.40
N GLY A 92 -9.93 11.58 -3.70
CA GLY A 92 -9.17 12.71 -4.23
C GLY A 92 -9.71 14.05 -3.74
N GLY A 93 -8.99 15.12 -4.03
CA GLY A 93 -9.34 16.49 -3.65
C GLY A 93 -8.74 16.95 -2.31
N TYR A 94 -8.24 16.03 -1.49
CA TYR A 94 -7.37 16.35 -0.37
C TYR A 94 -5.99 16.78 -0.89
N GLY A 95 -5.38 17.74 -0.20
CA GLY A 95 -4.09 18.30 -0.59
C GLY A 95 -3.33 18.82 0.61
N ILE A 96 -2.02 18.75 0.52
CA ILE A 96 -1.09 19.32 1.48
C ILE A 96 0.01 20.04 0.70
N ARG A 97 0.46 21.18 1.21
CA ARG A 97 1.54 21.95 0.60
C ARG A 97 2.37 22.63 1.67
N ILE A 98 3.68 22.51 1.58
CA ILE A 98 4.61 23.28 2.38
C ILE A 98 4.62 24.69 1.80
N ARG A 99 4.10 25.65 2.55
CA ARG A 99 4.04 27.06 2.14
C ARG A 99 5.34 27.77 2.46
N GLN A 100 5.93 27.48 3.61
CA GLN A 100 7.10 28.21 4.07
C GLN A 100 7.92 27.40 5.07
N VAL A 101 9.24 27.50 5.00
CA VAL A 101 10.16 27.04 6.05
C VAL A 101 10.92 28.25 6.55
N ARG A 102 10.83 28.55 7.84
CA ARG A 102 11.49 29.71 8.46
C ARG A 102 12.22 29.30 9.72
N VAL A 103 13.41 29.86 9.92
CA VAL A 103 14.26 29.64 11.09
C VAL A 103 14.25 30.88 11.98
N ASP A 104 13.84 30.69 13.22
CA ASP A 104 14.07 31.62 14.31
C ASP A 104 15.35 31.20 15.05
N ARG A 105 16.37 32.08 15.05
CA ARG A 105 17.71 31.82 15.60
C ARG A 105 17.89 32.36 17.03
N GLY A 106 16.80 32.53 17.78
CA GLY A 106 16.85 32.88 19.20
C GLY A 106 17.61 31.86 20.07
N ILE A 107 17.69 32.13 21.38
CA ILE A 107 18.40 31.30 22.38
C ILE A 107 17.99 29.81 22.30
N ARG A 108 16.72 29.55 21.96
CA ARG A 108 16.21 28.22 21.61
C ARG A 108 15.74 28.27 20.16
N PRO A 109 16.55 27.81 19.20
CA PRO A 109 16.21 27.92 17.80
C PRO A 109 14.99 27.07 17.44
N VAL A 110 14.11 27.64 16.61
CA VAL A 110 12.88 26.99 16.14
C VAL A 110 12.79 27.11 14.62
N VAL A 111 12.70 25.98 13.94
CA VAL A 111 12.37 25.90 12.52
C VAL A 111 10.86 25.74 12.41
N THR A 112 10.17 26.77 11.94
CA THR A 112 8.73 26.74 11.69
C THR A 112 8.46 26.36 10.24
N VAL A 113 7.76 25.25 10.04
CA VAL A 113 7.26 24.81 8.73
C VAL A 113 5.78 25.11 8.68
N VAL A 114 5.38 25.99 7.78
CA VAL A 114 3.97 26.33 7.56
C VAL A 114 3.43 25.45 6.44
N VAL A 115 2.37 24.71 6.76
CA VAL A 115 1.75 23.75 5.86
C VAL A 115 0.31 24.17 5.59
N ASP A 116 -0.01 24.40 4.31
CA ASP A 116 -1.39 24.57 3.89
C ASP A 116 -1.99 23.18 3.68
N ARG A 117 -3.21 22.98 4.20
CA ARG A 117 -3.99 21.77 4.00
C ARG A 117 -5.30 22.12 3.32
N ARG A 118 -5.77 21.20 2.51
CA ARG A 118 -7.04 21.28 1.80
C ARG A 118 -7.76 19.95 1.96
N SER A 119 -9.03 20.00 2.31
CA SER A 119 -9.97 18.90 2.07
C SER A 119 -10.87 19.26 0.86
N PRO A 120 -11.73 18.36 0.38
CA PRO A 120 -12.70 18.70 -0.65
C PRO A 120 -13.86 19.54 -0.10
N GLY A 121 -14.34 20.52 -0.87
CA GLY A 121 -15.51 21.31 -0.50
C GLY A 121 -16.86 20.64 -0.76
N PRO A 122 -17.96 21.14 -0.14
CA PRO A 122 -19.31 20.64 -0.41
C PRO A 122 -19.64 20.76 -1.90
N GLY A 123 -19.96 19.64 -2.54
CA GLY A 123 -20.27 19.58 -3.97
C GLY A 123 -19.06 19.68 -4.90
N GLU A 124 -17.83 19.74 -4.36
CA GLU A 124 -16.62 19.68 -5.17
C GLU A 124 -16.41 18.26 -5.69
N PHE A 125 -16.14 18.13 -6.98
CA PHE A 125 -15.92 16.84 -7.62
C PHE A 125 -14.64 16.19 -7.08
N VAL A 126 -14.76 14.97 -6.55
CA VAL A 126 -13.65 14.18 -6.02
C VAL A 126 -13.60 12.81 -6.68
N THR A 127 -12.39 12.27 -6.84
CA THR A 127 -12.22 10.89 -7.28
C THR A 127 -12.47 9.94 -6.12
N MET A 128 -13.27 8.89 -6.30
CA MET A 128 -13.53 7.86 -5.28
C MET A 128 -12.39 6.83 -5.22
N VAL A 129 -11.15 7.32 -5.04
CA VAL A 129 -9.92 6.53 -4.94
C VAL A 129 -9.14 7.04 -3.73
N ILE A 130 -8.59 6.13 -2.93
CA ILE A 130 -7.70 6.46 -1.83
C ILE A 130 -6.48 7.21 -2.40
N THR A 131 -6.17 8.36 -1.82
CA THR A 131 -5.00 9.14 -2.20
C THR A 131 -4.06 9.34 -1.02
N TYR A 132 -2.80 9.65 -1.31
CA TYR A 132 -1.76 9.85 -0.30
C TYR A 132 -1.16 11.26 -0.47
N PRO A 133 -1.87 12.32 -0.05
CA PRO A 133 -1.40 13.68 -0.26
C PRO A 133 -0.11 13.91 0.52
N VAL A 134 0.96 14.20 -0.22
CA VAL A 134 2.29 14.46 0.33
C VAL A 134 2.89 15.66 -0.39
N ASP A 135 3.63 16.49 0.34
CA ASP A 135 4.51 17.49 -0.24
C ASP A 135 5.89 17.38 0.40
N ILE A 136 6.92 17.46 -0.44
CA ILE A 136 8.30 17.27 -0.02
C ILE A 136 9.13 18.35 -0.69
N VAL A 137 9.88 19.10 0.11
CA VAL A 137 10.72 20.20 -0.39
C VAL A 137 12.15 20.06 0.11
N PRO A 138 13.16 20.22 -0.76
CA PRO A 138 14.53 20.34 -0.33
C PRO A 138 14.75 21.73 0.26
N ILE A 139 15.55 21.81 1.32
CA ILE A 139 15.99 23.06 1.94
C ILE A 139 17.51 23.05 2.15
N PRO A 140 18.14 24.23 2.12
CA PRO A 140 19.58 24.34 2.37
C PRO A 140 19.91 23.97 3.82
N GLN A 141 20.77 22.97 4.01
CA GLN A 141 21.12 22.45 5.34
C GLN A 141 21.97 23.44 6.14
N ASP A 142 22.79 24.26 5.48
CA ASP A 142 23.58 25.35 6.09
C ASP A 142 22.70 26.49 6.65
N GLY A 143 21.47 26.60 6.17
CA GLY A 143 20.46 27.51 6.69
C GLY A 143 19.89 27.13 8.06
N LEU A 144 20.03 25.86 8.46
CA LEU A 144 19.46 25.30 9.69
C LEU A 144 20.31 25.59 10.94
N PRO A 145 19.72 25.59 12.15
CA PRO A 145 20.46 25.74 13.39
C PRO A 145 21.42 24.56 13.66
N GLN A 146 22.58 24.85 14.26
CA GLN A 146 23.50 23.82 14.72
C GLN A 146 23.08 23.27 16.10
N GLY A 147 23.44 22.02 16.38
CA GLY A 147 23.10 21.36 17.64
C GLY A 147 21.61 21.01 17.72
N THR A 148 21.03 21.10 18.91
CA THR A 148 19.63 20.71 19.13
C THR A 148 18.67 21.88 18.97
N PHE A 149 17.66 21.73 18.11
CA PHE A 149 16.63 22.72 17.85
C PHE A 149 15.25 22.07 17.76
N THR A 150 14.21 22.89 17.73
CA THR A 150 12.82 22.42 17.57
C THR A 150 12.38 22.62 16.13
N VAL A 151 11.76 21.63 15.52
CA VAL A 151 11.02 21.79 14.26
C VAL A 151 9.54 21.75 14.60
N ARG A 152 8.81 22.78 14.19
CA ARG A 152 7.38 22.94 14.45
C ARG A 152 6.64 23.06 13.13
N PHE A 153 5.78 22.11 12.85
CA PHE A 153 4.83 22.16 11.74
C PHE A 153 3.57 22.86 12.22
N VAL A 154 3.15 23.89 11.51
CA VAL A 154 1.93 24.64 11.80
C VAL A 154 1.04 24.71 10.57
N ASP A 155 -0.27 24.78 10.75
CA ASP A 155 -1.16 25.07 9.63
C ASP A 155 -1.11 26.56 9.22
N GLY A 156 -1.80 26.90 8.14
CA GLY A 156 -1.87 28.27 7.64
C GLY A 156 -2.44 29.31 8.62
N GLN A 157 -3.07 28.87 9.73
CA GLN A 157 -3.59 29.71 10.83
C GLN A 157 -2.64 29.75 12.04
N GLY A 158 -1.55 28.98 12.02
CA GLY A 158 -0.56 28.92 13.10
C GLY A 158 -0.83 27.85 14.16
N ARG A 159 -1.84 26.99 13.98
CA ARG A 159 -2.07 25.86 14.91
C ARG A 159 -1.00 24.80 14.70
N VAL A 160 -0.43 24.31 15.79
CA VAL A 160 0.63 23.28 15.77
C VAL A 160 0.04 21.94 15.32
N LEU A 161 0.67 21.34 14.31
CA LEU A 161 0.35 20.01 13.76
C LEU A 161 1.31 18.95 14.28
N SER A 162 2.60 19.30 14.36
CA SER A 162 3.64 18.44 14.90
C SER A 162 4.75 19.30 15.46
N GLU A 163 5.34 18.85 16.57
CA GLU A 163 6.52 19.47 17.16
C GLU A 163 7.53 18.38 17.52
N GLN A 164 8.73 18.50 16.98
CA GLN A 164 9.79 17.51 17.14
C GLN A 164 11.10 18.19 17.54
N ARG A 165 11.86 17.51 18.42
CA ARG A 165 13.19 17.95 18.82
C ARG A 165 14.22 17.24 17.95
N VAL A 166 15.01 18.02 17.23
CA VAL A 166 15.94 17.54 16.21
C VAL A 166 17.36 17.92 16.60
N ALA A 167 18.32 17.02 16.38
CA ALA A 167 19.74 17.28 16.55
C ALA A 167 20.41 17.34 15.18
N ALA A 168 20.88 18.52 14.77
CA ALA A 168 21.73 18.63 13.58
C ALA A 168 23.12 18.05 13.85
N PRO A 169 23.72 17.36 12.86
CA PRO A 169 25.12 16.97 12.95
C PRO A 169 26.00 18.20 13.15
N LEU A 170 26.96 18.11 14.07
CA LEU A 170 27.97 19.15 14.27
C LEU A 170 28.85 19.18 13.03
N ARG A 171 28.92 20.33 12.34
CA ARG A 171 29.82 20.51 11.21
C ARG A 171 31.24 20.74 11.76
N ASP A 172 32.05 19.68 11.79
CA ASP A 172 33.47 19.78 12.14
C ASP A 172 34.19 20.64 11.11
N SER A 173 34.65 21.81 11.54
CA SER A 173 35.73 22.51 10.83
C SER A 173 37.02 21.74 11.06
N ALA A 174 37.70 21.43 9.96
CA ALA A 174 39.03 20.82 9.86
C ALA A 174 39.10 19.27 9.87
N SER A 175 39.24 18.77 8.65
CA SER A 175 40.00 17.57 8.32
C SER A 175 41.45 17.69 8.84
N GLN A 176 41.86 16.82 9.78
CA GLN A 176 43.13 16.05 9.72
C GLN A 176 43.44 15.22 10.98
N THR A 177 43.39 13.89 10.80
CA THR A 177 44.28 12.83 11.35
C THR A 177 44.35 12.56 12.88
N PRO A 178 44.85 11.38 13.33
CA PRO A 178 45.23 10.17 12.59
C PRO A 178 44.67 8.85 13.15
N SER A 179 44.62 7.87 12.25
CA SER A 179 44.53 6.44 12.54
C SER A 179 45.59 5.99 13.54
N ARG A 180 45.16 5.29 14.60
CA ARG A 180 46.04 4.46 15.41
C ARG A 180 45.42 3.07 15.55
N SER A 181 46.13 2.11 14.97
CA SER A 181 45.99 0.68 15.19
C SER A 181 46.32 0.29 16.63
N LEU A 182 45.93 -0.95 16.98
CA LEU A 182 46.23 -1.79 18.17
C LEU A 182 44.90 -2.23 18.79
N GLY A 183 44.65 -3.49 19.09
CA GLY A 183 45.49 -4.66 19.11
C GLY A 183 44.61 -5.85 19.47
N ARG A 184 45.06 -7.01 19.00
CA ARG A 184 44.59 -8.34 19.36
C ARG A 184 44.67 -8.52 20.87
N ASP A 185 43.58 -8.93 21.52
CA ASP A 185 43.67 -9.60 22.81
C ASP A 185 42.74 -10.81 22.85
N SER A 186 43.39 -11.95 23.05
CA SER A 186 42.83 -13.28 23.18
C SER A 186 42.30 -13.47 24.60
N ARG A 187 41.12 -14.08 24.75
CA ARG A 187 40.72 -14.73 26.00
C ARG A 187 40.17 -16.13 25.70
N PRO A 188 40.64 -17.19 26.39
CA PRO A 188 40.07 -18.52 26.30
C PRO A 188 39.07 -18.78 27.44
N GLY A 189 38.08 -19.64 27.18
CA GLY A 189 37.38 -20.41 28.20
C GLY A 189 35.87 -20.23 28.26
N ALA A 190 35.14 -21.07 27.52
CA ALA A 190 33.79 -21.49 27.89
C ALA A 190 33.61 -22.97 27.52
N ALA A 191 32.97 -23.70 28.43
CA ALA A 191 32.92 -25.15 28.53
C ALA A 191 32.21 -25.83 27.37
N SER A 192 32.73 -26.99 26.96
CA SER A 192 32.10 -27.93 26.05
C SER A 192 30.84 -28.53 26.67
N GLY A 193 29.67 -28.05 26.25
CA GLY A 193 28.56 -28.96 25.99
C GLY A 193 28.93 -29.81 24.78
N VAL A 194 28.47 -31.05 24.71
CA VAL A 194 28.55 -31.82 23.45
C VAL A 194 27.58 -31.16 22.48
N ASP A 195 28.03 -30.08 21.85
CA ASP A 195 27.44 -29.56 20.64
C ASP A 195 27.68 -30.65 19.59
N VAL A 196 26.61 -31.38 19.27
CA VAL A 196 26.59 -32.16 18.05
C VAL A 196 26.66 -31.13 16.94
N GLU A 197 27.87 -30.87 16.44
CA GLU A 197 28.03 -29.95 15.33
C GLU A 197 27.17 -30.45 14.16
N PRO A 198 26.29 -29.61 13.60
CA PRO A 198 25.50 -30.01 12.44
C PRO A 198 26.45 -30.32 11.28
N GLU A 199 26.50 -31.59 10.89
CA GLU A 199 27.38 -32.07 9.82
C GLU A 199 26.82 -31.78 8.42
N GLY A 200 25.51 -31.49 8.33
CA GLY A 200 24.85 -31.22 7.07
C GLY A 200 23.54 -30.43 7.19
N LEU A 201 23.07 -29.99 6.02
CA LEU A 201 21.78 -29.35 5.84
C LEU A 201 20.91 -30.21 4.93
N LEU A 202 19.66 -30.43 5.35
CA LEU A 202 18.64 -31.09 4.55
C LEU A 202 17.54 -30.10 4.22
N ARG A 203 17.41 -29.77 2.93
CA ARG A 203 16.41 -28.83 2.42
C ARG A 203 15.24 -29.59 1.82
N VAL A 204 14.03 -29.35 2.34
CA VAL A 204 12.80 -29.99 1.88
C VAL A 204 11.68 -28.97 1.71
N THR A 205 10.83 -29.22 0.73
CA THR A 205 9.59 -28.46 0.53
C THR A 205 8.42 -29.33 0.94
N GLY A 206 7.58 -28.81 1.83
CA GLY A 206 6.30 -29.40 2.21
C GLY A 206 5.12 -28.64 1.59
N TYR A 207 4.04 -29.37 1.36
CA TYR A 207 2.82 -28.88 0.74
C TYR A 207 1.62 -29.14 1.66
N GLY A 208 0.70 -28.19 1.73
CA GLY A 208 -0.54 -28.33 2.46
C GLY A 208 -1.71 -27.79 1.65
N GLU A 209 -2.86 -28.45 1.76
CA GLU A 209 -4.05 -28.13 0.98
C GLU A 209 -5.30 -28.33 1.83
N VAL A 210 -6.06 -27.25 2.03
CA VAL A 210 -7.32 -27.29 2.78
C VAL A 210 -8.45 -26.82 1.87
N THR A 211 -9.56 -27.56 1.87
CA THR A 211 -10.78 -27.14 1.21
C THR A 211 -11.74 -26.50 2.21
N ALA A 212 -12.49 -25.49 1.74
CA ALA A 212 -13.52 -24.83 2.52
C ALA A 212 -14.66 -24.38 1.59
N ALA A 213 -15.91 -24.49 2.04
CA ALA A 213 -17.02 -23.92 1.30
C ALA A 213 -16.90 -22.39 1.27
N PRO A 214 -17.16 -21.74 0.12
CA PRO A 214 -17.20 -20.28 0.08
C PRO A 214 -18.31 -19.75 0.99
N ASP A 215 -18.05 -18.63 1.64
CA ASP A 215 -19.00 -17.92 2.52
C ASP A 215 -19.10 -16.42 2.16
N ARG A 216 -18.46 -16.01 1.05
CA ARG A 216 -18.47 -14.64 0.53
C ARG A 216 -18.46 -14.65 -0.99
N ALA A 217 -19.14 -13.67 -1.58
CA ALA A 217 -19.01 -13.32 -2.99
C ALA A 217 -18.56 -11.86 -3.15
N THR A 218 -17.79 -11.61 -4.19
CA THR A 218 -17.40 -10.29 -4.66
C THR A 218 -17.95 -10.13 -6.07
N VAL A 219 -18.93 -9.25 -6.23
CA VAL A 219 -19.59 -8.96 -7.51
C VAL A 219 -19.01 -7.69 -8.09
N THR A 220 -18.42 -7.79 -9.26
CA THR A 220 -17.95 -6.65 -10.05
C THR A 220 -18.95 -6.34 -11.14
N PHE A 221 -19.41 -5.09 -11.20
CA PHE A 221 -20.36 -4.62 -12.20
C PHE A 221 -19.99 -3.21 -12.69
N ALA A 222 -20.62 -2.75 -13.77
CA ALA A 222 -20.41 -1.41 -14.29
C ALA A 222 -21.71 -0.66 -14.57
N ALA A 223 -21.73 0.62 -14.20
CA ALA A 223 -22.72 1.59 -14.68
C ALA A 223 -22.18 2.24 -15.96
N VAL A 224 -23.01 2.35 -16.99
CA VAL A 224 -22.60 2.81 -18.32
C VAL A 224 -23.60 3.81 -18.87
N GLY A 225 -23.12 4.99 -19.26
CA GLY A 225 -23.91 6.00 -19.97
C GLY A 225 -23.32 6.28 -21.35
N ARG A 226 -24.19 6.51 -22.34
CA ARG A 226 -23.79 6.72 -23.74
C ARG A 226 -24.57 7.87 -24.33
N ALA A 227 -23.88 8.91 -24.78
CA ALA A 227 -24.52 10.06 -25.39
C ALA A 227 -23.66 10.68 -26.50
N GLU A 228 -24.22 11.65 -27.22
CA GLU A 228 -23.51 12.39 -28.28
C GLU A 228 -22.38 13.25 -27.71
N THR A 229 -22.55 13.75 -26.48
CA THR A 229 -21.54 14.52 -25.77
C THR A 229 -20.99 13.78 -24.55
N ALA A 230 -19.73 14.07 -24.20
CA ALA A 230 -19.07 13.56 -23.00
C ALA A 230 -19.85 13.88 -21.70
N GLN A 231 -20.42 15.09 -21.63
CA GLN A 231 -21.15 15.57 -20.46
C GLN A 231 -22.46 14.80 -20.26
N GLU A 232 -23.23 14.58 -21.33
CA GLU A 232 -24.48 13.84 -21.27
C GLU A 232 -24.23 12.36 -20.95
N ALA A 233 -23.19 11.76 -21.53
CA ALA A 233 -22.83 10.36 -21.26
C ALA A 233 -22.50 10.15 -19.77
N GLN A 234 -21.81 11.12 -19.17
CA GLN A 234 -21.53 11.11 -17.74
C GLN A 234 -22.80 11.30 -16.89
N GLN A 235 -23.70 12.19 -17.29
CA GLN A 235 -24.97 12.41 -16.57
C GLN A 235 -25.84 11.16 -16.56
N GLU A 236 -25.97 10.49 -17.71
CA GLU A 236 -26.73 9.24 -17.82
C GLU A 236 -26.14 8.14 -16.93
N MET A 237 -24.82 7.96 -16.97
CA MET A 237 -24.11 7.02 -16.10
C MET A 237 -24.34 7.34 -14.62
N ASN A 238 -24.32 8.62 -14.24
CA ASN A 238 -24.54 9.05 -12.86
C ASN A 238 -25.97 8.79 -12.37
N VAL A 239 -26.99 8.88 -13.24
CA VAL A 239 -28.37 8.53 -12.89
C VAL A 239 -28.47 7.05 -12.52
N GLN A 240 -27.89 6.16 -13.35
CA GLN A 240 -27.84 4.72 -13.05
C GLN A 240 -27.04 4.45 -11.77
N LEU A 241 -25.89 5.10 -11.61
CA LEU A 241 -25.01 4.94 -10.45
C LEU A 241 -25.72 5.33 -9.14
N ASN A 242 -26.39 6.48 -9.11
CA ASN A 242 -27.13 6.93 -7.93
C ASN A 242 -28.35 6.04 -7.64
N GLY A 243 -28.98 5.48 -8.69
CA GLY A 243 -30.05 4.48 -8.55
C GLY A 243 -29.54 3.23 -7.84
N VAL A 244 -28.49 2.63 -8.38
CA VAL A 244 -27.94 1.38 -7.84
C VAL A 244 -27.36 1.55 -6.44
N LEU A 245 -26.68 2.66 -6.13
CA LEU A 245 -26.12 2.90 -4.80
C LEU A 245 -27.22 2.96 -3.73
N ARG A 246 -28.32 3.66 -4.00
CA ARG A 246 -29.48 3.69 -3.08
C ARG A 246 -30.14 2.32 -2.93
N ALA A 247 -30.22 1.55 -4.01
CA ALA A 247 -30.76 0.20 -3.96
C ALA A 247 -29.86 -0.74 -3.12
N LEU A 248 -28.54 -0.60 -3.23
CA LEU A 248 -27.56 -1.36 -2.46
C LEU A 248 -27.55 -0.95 -0.97
N GLU A 249 -27.77 0.32 -0.65
CA GLU A 249 -27.99 0.79 0.72
C GLU A 249 -29.28 0.18 1.30
N ALA A 250 -30.39 0.23 0.54
CA ALA A 250 -31.66 -0.36 0.95
C ALA A 250 -31.61 -1.89 1.08
N PHE A 251 -30.72 -2.55 0.33
CA PHE A 251 -30.46 -3.99 0.44
C PHE A 251 -29.83 -4.37 1.80
N GLY A 252 -29.28 -3.39 2.54
CA GLY A 252 -28.71 -3.59 3.87
C GLY A 252 -27.28 -4.11 3.84
N LEU A 253 -26.48 -3.74 2.84
CA LEU A 253 -25.05 -4.08 2.81
C LEU A 253 -24.29 -3.32 3.93
N PRO A 254 -23.25 -3.93 4.52
CA PRO A 254 -22.45 -3.26 5.53
C PRO A 254 -21.68 -2.07 4.93
N GLU A 255 -21.37 -1.08 5.76
CA GLU A 255 -20.59 0.07 5.35
C GLU A 255 -19.24 -0.38 4.76
N GLY A 256 -18.86 0.21 3.62
CA GLY A 256 -17.64 -0.18 2.90
C GLY A 256 -17.70 -1.51 2.13
N ALA A 257 -18.86 -2.17 2.06
CA ALA A 257 -19.08 -3.32 1.17
C ALA A 257 -19.03 -2.95 -0.32
N VAL A 258 -19.40 -1.71 -0.64
CA VAL A 258 -19.39 -1.18 -2.02
C VAL A 258 -18.14 -0.34 -2.22
N ARG A 259 -17.37 -0.64 -3.27
CA ARG A 259 -16.14 0.08 -3.63
C ARG A 259 -16.16 0.46 -5.10
N THR A 260 -15.85 1.70 -5.41
CA THR A 260 -15.60 2.12 -6.80
C THR A 260 -14.19 1.68 -7.20
N ARG A 261 -14.07 0.96 -8.32
CA ARG A 261 -12.76 0.47 -8.82
C ARG A 261 -12.15 1.39 -9.85
N GLN A 262 -12.93 1.78 -10.86
CA GLN A 262 -12.40 2.50 -12.02
C GLN A 262 -13.47 3.39 -12.64
N PHE A 263 -13.06 4.56 -13.14
CA PHE A 263 -13.86 5.40 -14.03
C PHE A 263 -13.13 5.57 -15.36
N ALA A 264 -13.87 5.52 -16.46
CA ALA A 264 -13.37 5.79 -17.79
C ALA A 264 -14.41 6.59 -18.58
N LEU A 265 -13.93 7.50 -19.42
CA LEU A 265 -14.74 8.26 -20.36
C LEU A 265 -14.04 8.25 -21.70
N ASN A 266 -14.62 7.55 -22.67
CA ASN A 266 -13.98 7.29 -23.95
C ASN A 266 -14.87 7.78 -25.10
N PRO A 267 -14.31 8.47 -26.10
CA PRO A 267 -15.02 8.73 -27.34
C PRO A 267 -15.29 7.41 -28.08
N GLN A 268 -16.47 7.32 -28.67
CA GLN A 268 -16.90 6.21 -29.51
C GLN A 268 -16.66 6.58 -30.98
N TYR A 269 -15.90 5.75 -31.69
CA TYR A 269 -15.53 6.01 -33.08
C TYR A 269 -16.31 5.11 -34.04
N ARG A 270 -16.72 5.67 -35.17
CA ARG A 270 -17.15 4.93 -36.35
C ARG A 270 -16.09 5.07 -37.43
N TYR A 271 -15.73 3.95 -38.05
CA TYR A 271 -14.81 3.92 -39.16
C TYR A 271 -15.58 3.79 -40.47
N GLU A 272 -15.51 4.80 -41.33
CA GLU A 272 -16.10 4.80 -42.66
C GLU A 272 -15.05 5.28 -43.68
N SER A 273 -14.89 4.55 -44.79
CA SER A 273 -14.00 4.92 -45.90
C SER A 273 -12.54 5.23 -45.50
N GLY A 274 -12.01 4.55 -44.47
CA GLY A 274 -10.64 4.76 -43.99
C GLY A 274 -10.46 5.99 -43.08
N GLN A 275 -11.55 6.67 -42.71
CA GLN A 275 -11.54 7.80 -41.76
C GLN A 275 -12.32 7.42 -40.48
N SER A 276 -11.90 7.97 -39.33
CA SER A 276 -12.53 7.77 -38.03
C SER A 276 -13.33 9.00 -37.62
N TYR A 277 -14.62 8.84 -37.34
CA TYR A 277 -15.51 9.90 -36.87
C TYR A 277 -15.97 9.58 -35.46
N ILE A 278 -15.94 10.58 -34.57
CA ILE A 278 -16.56 10.44 -33.24
C ILE A 278 -18.07 10.46 -33.44
N VAL A 279 -18.75 9.41 -32.96
CA VAL A 279 -20.21 9.25 -33.03
C VAL A 279 -20.88 9.36 -31.67
N GLY A 280 -20.10 9.54 -30.61
CA GLY A 280 -20.58 9.76 -29.25
C GLY A 280 -19.48 9.53 -28.22
N TYR A 281 -19.88 9.43 -26.95
CA TYR A 281 -19.03 9.17 -25.82
C TYR A 281 -19.66 8.11 -24.93
N GLU A 282 -18.83 7.30 -24.30
CA GLU A 282 -19.23 6.32 -23.30
C GLU A 282 -18.53 6.65 -21.98
N ALA A 283 -19.33 6.89 -20.94
CA ALA A 283 -18.85 6.99 -19.57
C ALA A 283 -19.12 5.64 -18.88
N ARG A 284 -18.10 5.10 -18.21
CA ARG A 284 -18.17 3.82 -17.50
C ARG A 284 -17.57 3.95 -16.11
N THR A 285 -18.31 3.50 -15.11
CA THR A 285 -17.79 3.34 -13.74
C THR A 285 -17.93 1.90 -13.32
N GLN A 286 -16.82 1.26 -12.96
CA GLN A 286 -16.80 -0.09 -12.42
C GLN A 286 -16.86 -0.05 -10.90
N LEU A 287 -17.76 -0.83 -10.33
CA LEU A 287 -17.95 -1.00 -8.90
C LEU A 287 -17.76 -2.46 -8.51
N GLU A 288 -17.44 -2.63 -7.25
CA GLU A 288 -17.36 -3.89 -6.57
C GLU A 288 -18.29 -3.88 -5.37
N VAL A 289 -19.07 -4.95 -5.21
CA VAL A 289 -19.87 -5.22 -4.02
C VAL A 289 -19.40 -6.51 -3.38
N ARG A 290 -19.03 -6.44 -2.11
CA ARG A 290 -18.76 -7.59 -1.25
C ARG A 290 -20.03 -8.02 -0.54
N LEU A 291 -20.38 -9.29 -0.67
CA LEU A 291 -21.54 -9.93 -0.05
C LEU A 291 -21.08 -11.09 0.83
N ASP A 292 -21.34 -11.00 2.13
CA ASP A 292 -21.00 -12.05 3.12
C ASP A 292 -22.14 -13.09 3.28
N GLN A 293 -23.27 -12.90 2.61
CA GLN A 293 -24.47 -13.77 2.66
C GLN A 293 -24.71 -14.35 1.26
N LEU A 294 -24.04 -15.44 0.92
CA LEU A 294 -24.06 -16.03 -0.43
C LEU A 294 -25.46 -16.41 -0.91
N GLU A 295 -26.34 -16.82 0.01
CA GLU A 295 -27.73 -17.14 -0.26
C GLU A 295 -28.53 -15.96 -0.83
N ARG A 296 -28.07 -14.72 -0.60
CA ARG A 296 -28.67 -13.49 -1.13
C ARG A 296 -28.04 -13.02 -2.44
N LEU A 297 -27.08 -13.76 -3.00
CA LEU A 297 -26.40 -13.35 -4.23
C LEU A 297 -27.35 -13.17 -5.41
N GLY A 298 -28.34 -14.07 -5.57
CA GLY A 298 -29.37 -13.93 -6.61
C GLY A 298 -30.21 -12.67 -6.45
N GLU A 299 -30.60 -12.35 -5.21
CA GLU A 299 -31.34 -11.13 -4.86
C GLU A 299 -30.52 -9.87 -5.16
N LEU A 300 -29.22 -9.90 -4.82
CA LEU A 300 -28.28 -8.82 -5.13
C LEU A 300 -28.17 -8.59 -6.64
N VAL A 301 -27.92 -9.65 -7.42
CA VAL A 301 -27.80 -9.54 -8.89
C VAL A 301 -29.11 -9.02 -9.49
N GLN A 302 -30.27 -9.51 -9.03
CA GLN A 302 -31.55 -9.01 -9.49
C GLN A 302 -31.75 -7.52 -9.15
N THR A 303 -31.31 -7.09 -7.97
CA THR A 303 -31.34 -5.68 -7.55
C THR A 303 -30.50 -4.80 -8.47
N LEU A 304 -29.30 -5.25 -8.84
CA LEU A 304 -28.45 -4.54 -9.81
C LEU A 304 -29.15 -4.38 -11.17
N VAL A 305 -29.68 -5.49 -11.71
CA VAL A 305 -30.36 -5.51 -13.02
C VAL A 305 -31.60 -4.61 -13.01
N ASN A 306 -32.42 -4.67 -11.96
CA ASN A 306 -33.62 -3.84 -11.82
C ASN A 306 -33.32 -2.34 -11.75
N ASN A 307 -32.09 -1.97 -11.37
CA ASN A 307 -31.62 -0.58 -11.29
C ASN A 307 -30.81 -0.15 -12.52
N GLY A 308 -30.92 -0.88 -13.63
CA GLY A 308 -30.34 -0.49 -14.91
C GLY A 308 -28.89 -0.91 -15.12
N ILE A 309 -28.32 -1.74 -14.24
CA ILE A 309 -27.00 -2.34 -14.48
C ILE A 309 -27.13 -3.42 -15.55
N THR A 310 -26.46 -3.19 -16.68
CA THR A 310 -26.43 -4.13 -17.81
C THR A 310 -25.14 -4.94 -17.88
N GLU A 311 -24.13 -4.57 -17.10
CA GLU A 311 -22.81 -5.19 -17.12
C GLU A 311 -22.47 -5.75 -15.74
N VAL A 312 -22.67 -7.06 -15.54
CA VAL A 312 -22.14 -7.81 -14.40
C VAL A 312 -20.92 -8.58 -14.90
N ASN A 313 -19.74 -8.03 -14.63
CA ASN A 313 -18.50 -8.43 -15.28
C ASN A 313 -17.93 -9.72 -14.68
N ARG A 314 -18.04 -9.88 -13.36
CA ARG A 314 -17.43 -11.01 -12.65
C ARG A 314 -18.07 -11.23 -11.28
N ILE A 315 -18.23 -12.49 -10.91
CA ILE A 315 -18.54 -12.92 -9.56
C ILE A 315 -17.37 -13.80 -9.09
N GLU A 316 -16.68 -13.36 -8.04
CA GLU A 316 -15.59 -14.10 -7.41
C GLU A 316 -16.07 -14.63 -6.05
N TYR A 317 -15.87 -15.91 -5.80
CA TYR A 317 -16.21 -16.53 -4.51
C TYR A 317 -14.97 -16.57 -3.62
N GLY A 318 -15.17 -16.37 -2.32
CA GLY A 318 -14.08 -16.29 -1.36
C GLY A 318 -14.49 -16.75 0.03
N LEU A 319 -13.53 -16.62 0.95
CA LEU A 319 -13.72 -16.87 2.38
C LEU A 319 -13.73 -15.53 3.13
N GLN A 320 -14.56 -15.41 4.16
CA GLN A 320 -14.57 -14.27 5.07
C GLN A 320 -13.33 -14.30 5.95
N ASP A 321 -12.97 -15.48 6.48
CA ASP A 321 -11.74 -15.74 7.21
C ASP A 321 -10.81 -16.68 6.43
N VAL A 322 -10.02 -16.10 5.53
CA VAL A 322 -8.97 -16.82 4.81
C VAL A 322 -7.84 -17.25 5.75
N ARG A 323 -7.63 -16.56 6.89
CA ARG A 323 -6.50 -16.81 7.78
C ARG A 323 -6.61 -18.15 8.48
N ALA A 324 -7.82 -18.54 8.90
CA ALA A 324 -8.06 -19.85 9.49
C ALA A 324 -7.69 -20.99 8.52
N ALA A 325 -8.16 -20.90 7.28
CA ALA A 325 -7.85 -21.87 6.23
C ALA A 325 -6.35 -21.88 5.85
N GLN A 326 -5.72 -20.70 5.76
CA GLN A 326 -4.27 -20.58 5.54
C GLN A 326 -3.46 -21.19 6.68
N ALA A 327 -3.83 -20.93 7.93
CA ALA A 327 -3.15 -21.48 9.09
C ALA A 327 -3.27 -23.01 9.14
N ALA A 328 -4.41 -23.56 8.72
CA ALA A 328 -4.58 -25.00 8.58
C ALA A 328 -3.68 -25.58 7.46
N ALA A 329 -3.67 -24.96 6.27
CA ALA A 329 -2.81 -25.38 5.17
C ALA A 329 -1.31 -25.26 5.50
N LEU A 330 -0.88 -24.19 6.20
CA LEU A 330 0.50 -24.02 6.64
C LEU A 330 0.93 -25.10 7.64
N ARG A 331 0.04 -25.50 8.55
CA ARG A 331 0.31 -26.58 9.51
C ARG A 331 0.49 -27.92 8.78
N GLU A 332 -0.35 -28.19 7.78
CA GLU A 332 -0.21 -29.39 6.95
C GLU A 332 1.11 -29.37 6.15
N ALA A 333 1.45 -28.23 5.53
CA ALA A 333 2.71 -28.07 4.80
C ALA A 333 3.95 -28.27 5.69
N ALA A 334 3.92 -27.75 6.92
CA ALA A 334 5.00 -27.95 7.88
C ALA A 334 5.13 -29.42 8.33
N ASN A 335 4.00 -30.10 8.52
CA ASN A 335 3.98 -31.53 8.87
C ASN A 335 4.48 -32.40 7.71
N ASP A 336 4.09 -32.10 6.46
CA ASP A 336 4.59 -32.78 5.25
C ASP A 336 6.11 -32.57 5.09
N ALA A 337 6.60 -31.33 5.26
CA ALA A 337 8.03 -31.04 5.22
C ALA A 337 8.80 -31.86 6.27
N ARG A 338 8.29 -31.93 7.51
CA ARG A 338 8.90 -32.72 8.58
C ARG A 338 8.93 -34.21 8.25
N TRP A 339 7.79 -34.77 7.84
CA TRP A 339 7.69 -36.19 7.48
C TRP A 339 8.69 -36.56 6.36
N ARG A 340 8.82 -35.73 5.33
CA ARG A 340 9.81 -35.90 4.26
C ARG A 340 11.24 -35.84 4.76
N ALA A 341 11.56 -34.86 5.61
CA ALA A 341 12.90 -34.71 6.17
C ALA A 341 13.29 -35.91 7.04
N GLU A 342 12.38 -36.38 7.91
CA GLU A 342 12.60 -37.55 8.76
C GLU A 342 12.84 -38.80 7.92
N THR A 343 12.02 -39.01 6.88
CA THR A 343 12.14 -40.14 5.95
C THR A 343 13.47 -40.13 5.19
N LEU A 344 13.88 -38.96 4.66
CA LEU A 344 15.14 -38.82 3.93
C LEU A 344 16.36 -38.96 4.83
N ALA A 345 16.33 -38.36 6.03
CA ALA A 345 17.42 -38.48 6.99
C ALA A 345 17.62 -39.93 7.42
N GLU A 346 16.53 -40.64 7.75
CA GLU A 346 16.59 -42.05 8.14
C GLU A 346 17.18 -42.93 7.03
N ALA A 347 16.73 -42.76 5.78
CA ALA A 347 17.22 -43.51 4.64
C ALA A 347 18.72 -43.27 4.35
N LEU A 348 19.24 -42.10 4.72
CA LEU A 348 20.65 -41.70 4.54
C LEU A 348 21.54 -41.97 5.78
N GLY A 349 21.02 -42.62 6.82
CA GLY A 349 21.76 -42.87 8.05
C GLY A 349 22.07 -41.60 8.85
N GLN A 350 21.30 -40.54 8.64
CA GLN A 350 21.37 -39.27 9.34
C GLN A 350 20.24 -39.16 10.36
N ARG A 351 20.34 -38.21 11.28
CA ARG A 351 19.25 -37.78 12.17
C ARG A 351 19.06 -36.28 12.09
N LEU A 352 17.81 -35.82 12.23
CA LEU A 352 17.50 -34.40 12.34
C LEU A 352 17.92 -33.90 13.74
N VAL A 353 18.65 -32.79 13.79
CA VAL A 353 19.13 -32.20 15.07
C VAL A 353 18.52 -30.83 15.36
N GLY A 354 17.95 -30.17 14.35
CA GLY A 354 17.34 -28.86 14.49
C GLY A 354 16.79 -28.32 13.18
N ILE A 355 16.27 -27.11 13.22
CA ILE A 355 15.81 -26.34 12.06
C ILE A 355 16.76 -25.16 11.90
N ALA A 356 17.39 -25.02 10.72
CA ALA A 356 18.23 -23.88 10.38
C ALA A 356 17.39 -22.71 9.86
N GLU A 357 16.46 -22.97 8.93
CA GLU A 357 15.66 -21.94 8.28
C GLU A 357 14.25 -22.45 7.96
N ILE A 358 13.27 -21.55 7.99
CA ILE A 358 11.90 -21.77 7.53
C ILE A 358 11.54 -20.61 6.60
N HIS A 359 11.11 -20.93 5.38
CA HIS A 359 10.61 -19.97 4.40
C HIS A 359 9.16 -20.31 4.06
N ASP A 360 8.26 -19.39 4.37
CA ASP A 360 6.88 -19.46 3.88
C ASP A 360 6.88 -19.02 2.41
N GLN A 361 6.49 -19.94 1.52
CA GLN A 361 6.38 -19.69 0.07
C GLN A 361 4.92 -19.66 -0.38
N SER A 362 3.96 -19.62 0.55
CA SER A 362 2.54 -19.63 0.24
C SER A 362 2.12 -18.33 -0.45
N GLN A 363 1.31 -18.46 -1.50
CA GLN A 363 0.62 -17.33 -2.13
C GLN A 363 -0.72 -17.20 -1.39
N GLY A 364 -0.92 -16.10 -0.66
CA GLY A 364 -2.00 -15.92 0.31
C GLY A 364 -3.44 -15.79 -0.24
N ALA A 365 -3.83 -16.54 -1.28
CA ALA A 365 -5.16 -16.48 -1.87
C ALA A 365 -5.84 -17.85 -1.91
N ALA A 366 -7.09 -17.90 -1.45
CA ALA A 366 -8.00 -19.02 -1.73
C ALA A 366 -8.37 -18.99 -3.21
N GLN A 367 -8.25 -20.12 -3.90
CA GLN A 367 -8.54 -20.21 -5.33
C GLN A 367 -9.60 -21.27 -5.58
N PRO A 368 -10.43 -21.12 -6.63
CA PRO A 368 -11.27 -22.20 -7.11
C PRO A 368 -10.43 -23.43 -7.45
N VAL A 369 -11.02 -24.62 -7.28
CA VAL A 369 -10.38 -25.89 -7.63
C VAL A 369 -9.85 -25.83 -9.08
N PRO A 370 -8.57 -26.18 -9.33
CA PRO A 370 -8.01 -26.11 -10.68
C PRO A 370 -8.81 -26.93 -11.70
N LEU A 371 -8.98 -26.39 -12.90
CA LEU A 371 -9.68 -27.03 -14.02
C LEU A 371 -9.20 -28.46 -14.34
N THR A 372 -7.96 -28.81 -14.02
CA THR A 372 -7.42 -30.17 -14.19
C THR A 372 -8.02 -31.16 -13.19
N ALA A 373 -8.15 -30.77 -11.92
CA ALA A 373 -8.84 -31.56 -10.91
C ALA A 373 -10.34 -31.65 -11.20
N MET A 374 -10.94 -30.55 -11.69
CA MET A 374 -12.33 -30.54 -12.15
C MET A 374 -12.54 -31.46 -13.37
N ARG A 375 -11.61 -31.52 -14.34
CA ARG A 375 -11.67 -32.44 -15.48
C ARG A 375 -11.52 -33.91 -15.09
N ALA A 376 -10.67 -34.21 -14.10
CA ALA A 376 -10.54 -35.57 -13.57
C ALA A 376 -11.82 -36.01 -12.84
N ALA A 377 -12.44 -35.12 -12.08
CA ALA A 377 -13.75 -35.37 -11.47
C ALA A 377 -14.85 -35.51 -12.54
N LEU A 378 -14.85 -34.68 -13.58
CA LEU A 378 -15.80 -34.71 -14.71
C LEU A 378 -15.66 -35.94 -15.64
N ALA A 379 -14.51 -36.63 -15.59
CA ALA A 379 -14.27 -37.85 -16.34
C ALA A 379 -14.77 -39.11 -15.61
N ALA A 380 -15.23 -38.98 -14.36
CA ALA A 380 -15.98 -40.04 -13.67
C ALA A 380 -17.42 -40.10 -14.20
N GLU A 381 -17.97 -41.30 -14.35
CA GLU A 381 -19.26 -41.55 -15.03
C GLU A 381 -20.49 -40.85 -14.38
N ASP A 382 -20.35 -40.32 -13.16
CA ASP A 382 -21.41 -39.65 -12.38
C ASP A 382 -21.25 -38.12 -12.28
N ALA A 383 -20.43 -37.49 -13.11
CA ALA A 383 -20.06 -36.10 -12.88
C ALA A 383 -21.07 -35.08 -13.44
N SER A 384 -21.70 -34.33 -12.51
CA SER A 384 -22.60 -33.21 -12.76
C SER A 384 -21.89 -32.02 -13.42
N ALA A 385 -22.65 -31.17 -14.12
CA ALA A 385 -22.18 -29.87 -14.60
C ALA A 385 -21.57 -29.03 -13.45
N PRO A 386 -20.59 -28.15 -13.72
CA PRO A 386 -20.00 -27.30 -12.70
C PRO A 386 -21.09 -26.48 -11.98
N GLU A 387 -21.21 -26.67 -10.67
CA GLU A 387 -22.15 -25.92 -9.84
C GLU A 387 -21.61 -24.50 -9.58
N PHE A 388 -22.50 -23.51 -9.65
CA PHE A 388 -22.23 -22.12 -9.32
C PHE A 388 -23.18 -21.70 -8.21
N PRO A 389 -22.69 -21.25 -7.03
CA PRO A 389 -21.29 -21.14 -6.60
C PRO A 389 -20.53 -22.49 -6.57
N PRO A 390 -19.18 -22.49 -6.62
CA PRO A 390 -18.40 -23.70 -6.40
C PRO A 390 -18.65 -24.21 -4.98
N ASN A 391 -18.80 -25.53 -4.82
CA ASN A 391 -19.04 -26.13 -3.50
C ASN A 391 -17.84 -25.99 -2.56
N GLU A 392 -16.62 -25.93 -3.12
CA GLU A 392 -15.39 -25.85 -2.36
C GLU A 392 -14.38 -24.90 -3.02
N LEU A 393 -13.68 -24.15 -2.17
CA LEU A 393 -12.47 -23.39 -2.48
C LEU A 393 -11.26 -24.11 -1.90
N THR A 394 -10.14 -24.08 -2.61
CA THR A 394 -8.89 -24.70 -2.17
C THR A 394 -7.91 -23.62 -1.72
N VAL A 395 -7.40 -23.76 -0.50
CA VAL A 395 -6.31 -22.95 0.04
C VAL A 395 -5.06 -23.80 0.11
N ARG A 396 -4.00 -23.33 -0.55
CA ARG A 396 -2.72 -24.03 -0.63
C ARG A 396 -1.65 -23.30 0.14
N ALA A 397 -0.79 -24.06 0.79
CA ALA A 397 0.42 -23.56 1.41
C ALA A 397 1.63 -24.36 0.96
N GLN A 398 2.76 -23.68 0.88
CA GLN A 398 4.05 -24.27 0.56
C GLN A 398 5.07 -23.72 1.54
N VAL A 399 5.77 -24.61 2.24
CA VAL A 399 6.81 -24.22 3.20
C VAL A 399 8.09 -24.92 2.81
N LEU A 400 9.16 -24.14 2.70
CA LEU A 400 10.50 -24.64 2.52
C LEU A 400 11.20 -24.64 3.88
N VAL A 401 11.65 -25.80 4.32
CA VAL A 401 12.36 -25.97 5.59
C VAL A 401 13.77 -26.49 5.33
N VAL A 402 14.75 -25.86 5.97
CA VAL A 402 16.13 -26.34 6.01
C VAL A 402 16.38 -26.90 7.39
N PHE A 403 16.54 -28.22 7.47
CA PHE A 403 16.87 -28.94 8.69
C PHE A 403 18.38 -29.08 8.84
N GLN A 404 18.85 -29.09 10.08
CA GLN A 404 20.20 -29.49 10.44
C GLN A 404 20.22 -31.00 10.64
N THR A 405 21.24 -31.66 10.10
CA THR A 405 21.45 -33.10 10.24
C THR A 405 22.79 -33.43 10.85
N ALA A 406 22.86 -34.57 11.52
CA ALA A 406 24.11 -35.19 11.95
C ALA A 406 24.05 -36.69 11.66
N SER A 407 25.20 -37.34 11.51
CA SER A 407 25.27 -38.80 11.41
C SER A 407 24.66 -39.47 12.65
N LYS A 408 24.01 -40.62 12.45
CA LYS A 408 23.40 -41.40 13.54
C LYS A 408 24.44 -41.96 14.51
#